data_AF-X1DT83-F1
#
_entry.id   AF-X1DT83-F1
#
_cell.length_a   1.000
_cell.length_b   1.000
_cell.length_c   1.000
_cell.angle_alpha   90.00
_cell.angle_beta   90.00
_cell.angle_gamma   90.00
#
_symmetry.space_group_name_H-M   'P 1'
#
loop_
_entity.id
_entity.type
_entity.pdbx_description
1 polymer ?
#
loop_
_entity_poly.entity_id
_entity_poly.type
_entity_poly.pdbx_seq_one_letter_code
_entity_poly.pdbx_strand_id
1 'polypeptide(L)'
;MNKIELVIFDMDGVLTDTISSWKYIHEYFGCSNERSVDEYLKGKIDDMEFIKRDATLWKEDGKPITRDRLVDILSDIPLMRGAEQCINALKEKTYIL
;
A
#
# COMPACT_ATOMS: atom_id res chain seq x y z
N MET A 1 17.77 27.21 14.99
CA MET A 1 16.82 26.15 14.58
C MET A 1 17.34 25.54 13.28
N ASN A 2 17.37 24.22 13.17
CA ASN A 2 17.84 23.54 11.96
C ASN A 2 16.81 23.72 10.83
N LYS A 3 17.30 23.98 9.63
CA LYS A 3 16.47 24.08 8.41
C LYS A 3 15.99 22.68 8.05
N ILE A 4 14.69 22.51 7.86
CA ILE A 4 14.12 21.28 7.28
C ILE A 4 14.38 21.33 5.77
N GLU A 5 14.84 20.23 5.19
CA GLU A 5 15.20 20.18 3.76
C GLU A 5 14.41 19.09 3.00
N LEU A 6 13.99 18.04 3.69
CA LEU A 6 13.30 16.88 3.14
C LEU A 6 12.21 16.40 4.10
N VAL A 7 11.05 16.03 3.55
CA VAL A 7 9.99 15.35 4.28
C VAL A 7 9.64 14.07 3.53
N ILE A 8 9.68 12.93 4.22
CA ILE A 8 9.33 11.61 3.67
C ILE A 8 8.08 11.13 4.40
N PHE A 9 7.10 10.65 3.64
CA PHE A 9 5.89 10.06 4.18
C PHE A 9 5.86 8.56 3.93
N ASP A 10 5.36 7.84 4.92
CA ASP A 10 4.82 6.50 4.68
C ASP A 10 3.50 6.58 3.89
N MET A 11 2.99 5.46 3.41
CA MET A 11 1.80 5.38 2.56
C MET A 11 0.55 4.92 3.31
N ASP A 12 0.50 3.65 3.71
CA ASP A 12 -0.66 3.02 4.35
C ASP A 12 -0.89 3.64 5.74
N GLY A 13 -2.08 4.15 5.98
CA GLY A 13 -2.45 4.81 7.24
C GLY A 13 -1.80 6.19 7.44
N VAL A 14 -1.09 6.72 6.43
CA VAL A 14 -0.42 8.03 6.49
C VAL A 14 -0.84 8.93 5.34
N LEU A 15 -0.48 8.61 4.09
CA LEU A 15 -0.96 9.36 2.91
C LEU A 15 -2.28 8.82 2.38
N THR A 16 -2.50 7.52 2.55
CA THR A 16 -3.71 6.83 2.12
C THR A 16 -4.54 6.44 3.34
N ASP A 17 -5.85 6.62 3.25
CA ASP A 17 -6.79 6.25 4.31
C ASP A 17 -7.20 4.77 4.16
N THR A 18 -6.18 3.91 4.26
CA THR A 18 -6.32 2.45 4.37
C THR A 18 -5.39 1.95 5.46
N ILE A 19 -5.79 0.90 6.17
CA ILE A 19 -4.92 0.24 7.14
C ILE A 19 -3.83 -0.57 6.42
N SER A 20 -4.14 -1.13 5.25
CA SER A 20 -3.22 -1.94 4.47
C SER A 20 -3.71 -2.05 3.03
N SER A 21 -2.89 -1.59 2.09
CA SER A 21 -3.09 -1.76 0.65
C SER A 21 -3.17 -3.23 0.24
N TRP A 22 -2.37 -4.11 0.85
CA TRP A 22 -2.43 -5.55 0.62
C TRP A 22 -3.76 -6.16 1.06
N LYS A 23 -4.22 -5.83 2.28
CA LYS A 23 -5.51 -6.30 2.78
C LYS A 23 -6.67 -5.80 1.91
N TYR A 24 -6.59 -4.55 1.46
CA TYR A 24 -7.57 -3.97 0.55
C TYR A 24 -7.74 -4.79 -0.73
N ILE A 25 -6.63 -5.21 -1.36
CA ILE A 25 -6.67 -6.05 -2.56
C ILE A 25 -7.25 -7.44 -2.25
N HIS A 26 -6.89 -8.04 -1.11
CA HIS A 26 -7.45 -9.33 -0.69
C HIS A 26 -8.96 -9.26 -0.47
N GLU A 27 -9.46 -8.18 0.16
CA GLU A 27 -10.88 -7.91 0.33
C GLU A 27 -11.58 -7.70 -1.02
N TYR A 28 -10.95 -7.00 -1.97
CA TYR A 28 -11.46 -6.78 -3.32
C TYR A 28 -11.72 -8.11 -4.05
N PHE A 29 -10.77 -9.05 -4.00
CA PHE A 29 -10.90 -10.38 -4.62
C PHE A 29 -11.62 -11.41 -3.75
N GLY A 30 -11.98 -11.07 -2.51
CA GLY A 30 -12.56 -12.01 -1.55
C GLY A 30 -11.63 -13.18 -1.20
N CYS A 31 -10.31 -12.98 -1.28
CA CYS A 31 -9.31 -13.97 -0.88
C CYS A 31 -8.72 -13.67 0.50
N SER A 32 -8.08 -14.66 1.11
CA SER A 32 -7.43 -14.51 2.43
C SER A 32 -5.96 -14.88 2.36
N ASN A 33 -5.12 -14.09 3.02
CA ASN A 33 -3.69 -14.32 3.17
C ASN A 33 -3.29 -14.77 4.57
N GLU A 34 -4.24 -15.18 5.43
CA GLU A 34 -3.97 -15.57 6.83
C GLU A 34 -2.85 -16.61 6.96
N ARG A 35 -2.82 -17.59 6.04
CA ARG A 35 -1.75 -18.60 6.02
C ARG A 35 -0.38 -18.00 5.71
N SER A 36 -0.30 -17.09 4.73
CA SER A 36 0.95 -16.38 4.41
C SER A 36 1.41 -15.59 5.63
N VAL A 37 0.50 -14.89 6.30
CA VAL A 37 0.79 -14.08 7.50
C VAL A 37 1.32 -14.95 8.63
N ASP A 38 0.64 -16.06 8.94
CA ASP A 38 1.07 -16.97 10.00
C ASP A 38 2.45 -17.58 9.74
N GLU A 39 2.70 -18.04 8.50
CA GLU A 39 3.99 -18.62 8.15
C GLU A 39 5.11 -17.58 8.14
N TYR A 40 4.83 -16.34 7.70
CA TYR A 40 5.79 -15.24 7.72
C TYR A 40 6.14 -14.81 9.15
N LEU A 41 5.15 -14.62 10.02
CA LEU A 41 5.37 -14.26 11.44
C LEU A 41 6.14 -15.34 12.21
N LYS A 42 6.05 -16.61 11.78
CA LYS A 42 6.84 -17.72 12.33
C LYS A 42 8.24 -17.83 11.73
N GLY A 43 8.61 -16.94 10.80
CA GLY A 43 9.90 -16.97 10.09
C GLY A 43 10.07 -18.19 9.18
N LYS A 44 8.97 -18.81 8.73
CA LYS A 44 8.99 -19.99 7.84
C LYS A 44 9.13 -19.62 6.37
N ILE A 45 8.75 -18.38 6.02
CA ILE A 45 8.90 -17.81 4.70
C ILE A 45 9.52 -16.41 4.82
N ASP A 46 10.24 -16.00 3.79
CA ASP A 46 10.81 -14.67 3.67
C ASP A 46 9.84 -13.70 2.96
N ASP A 47 10.25 -12.44 2.88
CA ASP A 47 9.49 -11.35 2.26
C ASP A 47 9.11 -11.69 0.81
N MET A 48 10.02 -12.29 0.05
CA MET A 48 9.82 -12.58 -1.36
C MET A 48 8.78 -13.68 -1.57
N GLU A 49 8.83 -14.73 -0.77
CA GLU A 49 7.83 -15.80 -0.81
C GLU A 49 6.46 -15.30 -0.30
N PHE A 50 6.44 -14.44 0.72
CA PHE A 50 5.20 -13.80 1.19
C PHE A 50 4.53 -12.97 0.08
N ILE A 51 5.30 -12.07 -0.56
CA ILE A 51 4.85 -11.23 -1.69
C ILE A 51 4.32 -12.09 -2.83
N LYS A 52 5.05 -13.14 -3.21
CA LYS A 52 4.68 -14.02 -4.31
C LYS A 52 3.38 -14.77 -4.04
N ARG A 53 3.20 -15.28 -2.82
CA ARG A 53 1.97 -16.00 -2.44
C ARG A 53 0.76 -15.09 -2.52
N ASP A 54 0.86 -13.91 -1.95
CA ASP A 54 -0.23 -12.94 -1.94
C ASP A 54 -0.57 -12.48 -3.37
N ALA A 55 0.42 -12.12 -4.18
CA ALA A 55 0.19 -11.72 -5.58
C ALA A 55 -0.40 -12.84 -6.44
N THR A 56 -0.13 -14.12 -6.11
CA THR A 56 -0.70 -15.27 -6.82
C THR A 56 -2.18 -15.47 -6.52
N LEU A 57 -2.70 -14.91 -5.43
CA LEU A 57 -4.13 -14.96 -5.10
C LEU A 57 -4.95 -13.96 -5.94
N TRP A 58 -4.32 -12.88 -6.42
CA TRP A 58 -5.00 -11.81 -7.15
C TRP A 58 -5.27 -12.21 -8.60
N LYS A 59 -6.51 -12.63 -8.86
CA LYS A 59 -6.95 -13.15 -10.15
C LYS A 59 -8.35 -12.66 -10.54
N GLU A 60 -8.53 -12.39 -11.82
CA GLU A 60 -9.83 -12.20 -12.46
C GLU A 60 -10.01 -13.31 -13.52
N ASP A 61 -11.19 -13.95 -13.55
CA ASP A 61 -11.51 -15.06 -14.46
C ASP A 61 -10.45 -16.19 -14.48
N GLY A 62 -9.87 -16.48 -13.32
CA GLY A 62 -8.86 -17.53 -13.14
C GLY A 62 -7.46 -17.17 -13.63
N LYS A 63 -7.22 -15.94 -14.10
CA LYS A 63 -5.92 -15.46 -14.59
C LYS A 63 -5.34 -14.40 -13.66
N PRO A 64 -4.00 -14.32 -13.50
CA PRO A 64 -3.36 -13.24 -12.76
C PRO A 64 -3.76 -11.87 -13.32
N ILE A 65 -4.00 -10.91 -12.43
CA ILE A 65 -4.30 -9.54 -12.85
C ILE A 65 -3.08 -8.85 -13.46
N THR A 66 -3.32 -7.84 -14.29
CA THR A 66 -2.26 -6.97 -14.81
C THR A 66 -1.89 -5.90 -13.78
N ARG A 67 -0.71 -5.28 -13.98
CA ARG A 67 -0.30 -4.12 -13.19
C ARG A 67 -1.30 -2.97 -13.29
N ASP A 68 -1.80 -2.68 -14.48
CA ASP A 68 -2.73 -1.56 -14.68
C ASP A 68 -4.04 -1.82 -13.94
N ARG A 69 -4.53 -3.07 -13.96
CA ARG A 69 -5.71 -3.46 -13.19
C ARG A 69 -5.49 -3.31 -11.68
N LEU A 70 -4.32 -3.67 -11.19
CA LEU A 70 -3.95 -3.47 -9.79
C LEU A 70 -3.92 -1.98 -9.41
N VAL A 71 -3.39 -1.12 -10.30
CA VAL A 71 -3.38 0.33 -10.11
C VAL A 71 -4.80 0.89 -10.07
N ASP A 72 -5.69 0.43 -10.96
CA ASP A 72 -7.09 0.85 -10.97
C ASP A 72 -7.78 0.52 -9.63
N ILE A 73 -7.61 -0.70 -9.12
CA ILE A 73 -8.16 -1.13 -7.83
C ILE A 73 -7.63 -0.27 -6.68
N LEU A 74 -6.31 -0.02 -6.65
CA LEU A 74 -5.70 0.79 -5.59
C LEU A 74 -6.04 2.27 -5.69
N SER A 75 -6.41 2.76 -6.88
CA SER A 75 -6.79 4.17 -7.09
C SER A 75 -8.10 4.56 -6.40
N ASP A 76 -8.92 3.58 -6.02
CA ASP A 76 -10.14 3.77 -5.24
C ASP A 76 -9.86 4.03 -3.74
N ILE A 77 -8.61 3.86 -3.28
CA ILE A 77 -8.25 4.14 -1.89
C ILE A 77 -8.22 5.67 -1.67
N PRO A 78 -9.03 6.20 -0.74
CA PRO A 78 -9.05 7.64 -0.48
C PRO A 78 -7.72 8.12 0.12
N LEU A 79 -7.36 9.37 -0.17
CA LEU A 79 -6.26 10.04 0.51
C LEU A 79 -6.64 10.37 1.95
N MET A 80 -5.64 10.37 2.83
CA MET A 80 -5.81 10.77 4.23
C MET A 80 -6.36 12.19 4.31
N ARG A 81 -7.33 12.41 5.19
CA ARG A 81 -7.91 13.74 5.41
C ARG A 81 -6.79 14.73 5.80
N GLY A 82 -6.60 15.76 4.99
CA GLY A 82 -5.54 16.75 5.21
C GLY A 82 -4.27 16.51 4.38
N ALA A 83 -4.15 15.39 3.67
CA ALA A 83 -2.94 15.05 2.91
C ALA A 83 -2.61 16.11 1.86
N GLU A 84 -3.60 16.54 1.07
CA GLU A 84 -3.41 17.56 0.05
C GLU A 84 -3.00 18.91 0.66
N GLN A 85 -3.66 19.33 1.74
CA GLN A 85 -3.35 20.57 2.47
C GLN A 85 -1.92 20.53 3.05
N CYS A 86 -1.53 19.38 3.63
CA CYS A 86 -0.20 19.15 4.16
C CYS A 86 0.87 19.28 3.07
N ILE A 87 0.68 18.55 1.96
CA ILE A 87 1.61 18.57 0.81
C ILE A 87 1.75 19.99 0.26
N ASN A 88 0.65 20.71 0.06
CA ASN A 88 0.68 22.08 -0.45
C ASN A 88 1.43 23.02 0.50
N ALA A 89 1.17 22.95 1.81
CA ALA A 89 1.85 23.76 2.82
C ALA A 89 3.36 23.46 2.90
N LEU A 90 3.78 22.22 2.63
CA LEU A 90 5.20 21.86 2.61
C LEU A 90 5.91 22.32 1.32
N LYS A 91 5.23 22.25 0.17
CA LYS A 91 5.75 22.77 -1.10
C LYS A 91 6.00 24.28 -1.05
N GLU A 92 5.09 25.04 -0.44
CA GLU A 92 5.24 26.49 -0.26
C GLU A 92 6.50 26.87 0.54
N LYS A 93 6.97 25.96 1.41
CA LYS A 93 8.18 26.16 2.22
C LYS A 93 9.48 25.72 1.52
N THR A 94 9.42 25.39 0.22
CA THR A 94 10.56 24.96 -0.61
C THR A 94 11.24 23.67 -0.10
N TYR A 95 10.48 22.78 0.56
CA TYR A 95 10.98 21.47 0.90
C TYR A 95 10.95 20.55 -0.32
N ILE A 96 11.94 19.66 -0.42
CA ILE A 96 11.85 18.52 -1.32
C ILE A 96 10.87 17.54 -0.67
N LEU A 97 9.86 17.13 -1.43
CA LEU A 97 8.89 16.10 -1.05
C LEU A 97 9.17 14.82 -1.83
#